data_AF-A0A1F3E4Q3-F1
#
_entry.id   AF-A0A1F3E4Q3-F1
#
_cell.length_a   1.000
_cell.length_b   1.000
_cell.length_c   1.000
_cell.angle_alpha   90.00
_cell.angle_beta   90.00
_cell.angle_gamma   90.00
#
_symmetry.space_group_name_H-M   'P 1'
#
loop_
_entity.id
_entity.type
_entity.pdbx_description
1 polymer ?
#
loop_
_entity_poly.entity_id
_entity_poly.type
_entity_poly.pdbx_seq_one_letter_code
_entity_poly.pdbx_strand_id
1 'polypeptide(L)'
;MKKKIFIIEDNQISFERVKSFLESKNFDVFPVFNNKNKFSSYIGYLRDFLNNIKKDTAKKYITTLFGNISPDIILIDLVLRSSSDNIKDGIEIRNLLLETKKIPYIIFTVAQNNLDSIRFDYNITPPNQIISKYFNNDIEPLSNEYLEKKLLYHINEYFTENTKIVEKFSKIINQYEALINKDEKEVELQLFLEEHPQLIGDYFTKNKDYIPQLHILNSKQLVKDYISDFVLFDERDSGVEIKFVEIEKPNIKLFKSNDDFHHEFNHSVNQLIHWKSELFAAHNVTRMEFELKRINDKIIYKEDYISFLLIAGKTNILNPDKAIDTLWKSRLKTLFSSFKNISFLSYDDILSKSKKRLNAMLNI
;
A
#
# COMPACT_ATOMS: atom_id res chain seq x y z
N MET A 1 -18.39 13.77 -10.37
CA MET A 1 -18.51 13.97 -8.90
C MET A 1 -17.47 15.02 -8.52
N LYS A 2 -17.78 15.97 -7.64
CA LYS A 2 -16.78 16.94 -7.19
C LYS A 2 -15.74 16.23 -6.32
N LYS A 3 -14.48 16.64 -6.44
CA LYS A 3 -13.40 16.11 -5.60
C LYS A 3 -13.51 16.71 -4.19
N LYS A 4 -13.39 15.87 -3.17
CA LYS A 4 -13.55 16.21 -1.75
C LYS A 4 -12.21 16.57 -1.13
N ILE A 5 -12.06 17.80 -0.66
CA ILE A 5 -10.87 18.29 0.00
C ILE A 5 -11.15 18.49 1.48
N PHE A 6 -10.31 17.92 2.34
CA PHE A 6 -10.33 18.22 3.78
C PHE A 6 -9.32 19.29 4.10
N ILE A 7 -9.66 20.24 4.97
CA ILE A 7 -8.70 21.26 5.43
C ILE A 7 -8.56 21.16 6.95
N ILE A 8 -7.33 20.94 7.40
CA ILE A 8 -6.87 21.08 8.77
C ILE A 8 -6.18 22.44 8.87
N GLU A 9 -6.90 23.42 9.40
CA GLU A 9 -6.47 24.82 9.53
C GLU A 9 -7.06 25.37 10.83
N ASP A 10 -6.24 26.01 11.66
CA ASP A 10 -6.69 26.57 12.95
C ASP A 10 -7.15 28.03 12.82
N ASN A 11 -6.67 28.75 11.80
CA ASN A 11 -7.05 30.11 11.51
C ASN A 11 -8.33 30.16 10.67
N GLN A 12 -9.43 30.65 11.27
CA GLN A 12 -10.73 30.75 10.58
C GLN A 12 -10.69 31.59 9.29
N ILE A 13 -9.90 32.66 9.26
CA ILE A 13 -9.80 33.54 8.08
C ILE A 13 -9.06 32.81 6.96
N SER A 14 -7.94 32.16 7.28
CA SER A 14 -7.20 31.31 6.34
C SER A 14 -8.10 30.17 5.82
N PHE A 15 -8.84 29.50 6.70
CA PHE A 15 -9.76 28.42 6.34
C PHE A 15 -10.83 28.89 5.35
N GLU A 16 -11.60 29.94 5.68
CA GLU A 16 -12.68 30.40 4.81
C GLU A 16 -12.16 30.90 3.47
N ARG A 17 -10.94 31.47 3.45
CA ARG A 17 -10.29 31.87 2.21
C ARG A 17 -9.91 30.69 1.34
N VAL A 18 -9.16 29.71 1.87
CA VAL A 18 -8.76 28.51 1.13
C VAL A 18 -10.00 27.74 0.67
N LYS A 19 -11.02 27.62 1.53
CA LYS A 19 -12.30 27.03 1.20
C LYS A 19 -12.99 27.74 0.03
N SER A 20 -13.18 29.06 0.12
CA SER A 20 -13.85 29.84 -0.94
C SER A 20 -13.09 29.71 -2.27
N PHE A 21 -11.76 29.75 -2.23
CA PHE A 21 -10.92 29.53 -3.40
C PHE A 21 -11.16 28.15 -4.01
N LEU A 22 -11.09 27.07 -3.23
CA LEU A 22 -11.26 25.71 -3.73
C LEU A 22 -12.70 25.42 -4.20
N GLU A 23 -13.71 25.93 -3.49
CA GLU A 23 -15.11 25.83 -3.92
C GLU A 23 -15.34 26.54 -5.26
N SER A 24 -14.67 27.68 -5.51
CA SER A 24 -14.68 28.36 -6.82
C SER A 24 -14.05 27.53 -7.94
N LYS A 25 -13.21 26.54 -7.59
CA LYS A 25 -12.60 25.58 -8.51
C LYS A 25 -13.35 24.24 -8.55
N ASN A 26 -14.60 24.22 -8.08
CA ASN A 26 -15.49 23.05 -8.14
C ASN A 26 -15.07 21.87 -7.24
N PHE A 27 -14.35 22.15 -6.15
CA PHE A 27 -14.09 21.17 -5.08
C PHE A 27 -15.18 21.20 -4.01
N ASP A 28 -15.45 20.06 -3.38
CA ASP A 28 -16.25 19.99 -2.15
C ASP A 28 -15.31 20.07 -0.95
N VAL A 29 -15.36 21.16 -0.20
CA VAL A 29 -14.41 21.42 0.88
C VAL A 29 -15.05 21.14 2.22
N PHE A 30 -14.38 20.33 3.04
CA PHE A 30 -14.83 19.96 4.38
C PHE A 30 -13.83 20.46 5.42
N PRO A 31 -14.28 21.22 6.43
CA PRO A 31 -13.46 21.47 7.60
C PRO A 31 -13.28 20.18 8.40
N VAL A 32 -12.09 19.95 8.95
CA VAL A 32 -11.90 18.87 9.93
C VAL A 32 -12.63 19.18 11.24
N PHE A 33 -12.90 20.46 11.53
CA PHE A 33 -13.60 20.91 12.73
C PHE A 33 -14.73 21.87 12.37
N ASN A 34 -15.97 21.43 12.55
CA ASN A 34 -17.15 22.23 12.27
C ASN A 34 -17.93 22.47 13.58
N ASN A 35 -17.78 23.64 14.20
CA ASN A 35 -18.91 24.39 14.75
C ASN A 35 -18.53 25.77 15.28
N LYS A 36 -19.46 26.71 15.09
CA LYS A 36 -19.39 28.17 15.27
C LYS A 36 -19.01 28.71 16.67
N ASN A 37 -18.56 27.90 17.63
CA ASN A 37 -18.14 28.39 18.96
C ASN A 37 -17.04 27.52 19.64
N LYS A 38 -16.37 26.60 18.92
CA LYS A 38 -15.46 25.62 19.54
C LYS A 38 -14.11 25.40 18.85
N PHE A 39 -13.73 26.20 17.85
CA PHE A 39 -12.45 26.05 17.13
C PHE A 39 -11.22 26.00 18.06
N SER A 40 -11.13 26.91 19.04
CA SER A 40 -10.03 26.93 20.03
C SER A 40 -10.01 25.69 20.93
N SER A 41 -11.20 25.15 21.26
CA SER A 41 -11.33 23.94 22.05
C SER A 41 -11.00 22.67 21.27
N TYR A 42 -11.07 22.63 19.94
CA TYR A 42 -10.80 21.40 19.16
C TYR A 42 -9.34 21.20 18.76
N ILE A 43 -8.62 22.26 18.39
CA ILE A 43 -7.14 22.22 18.28
C ILE A 43 -6.53 22.03 19.67
N GLY A 44 -7.11 22.71 20.68
CA GLY A 44 -6.82 22.43 22.08
C GLY A 44 -7.11 20.98 22.44
N TYR A 45 -8.24 20.42 22.00
CA TYR A 45 -8.58 19.02 22.22
C TYR A 45 -7.64 18.09 21.49
N LEU A 46 -7.18 18.38 20.26
CA LEU A 46 -6.25 17.57 19.47
C LEU A 46 -4.86 17.60 20.09
N ARG A 47 -4.43 18.76 20.56
CA ARG A 47 -3.19 18.92 21.31
C ARG A 47 -3.28 18.26 22.69
N ASP A 48 -4.37 18.43 23.42
CA ASP A 48 -4.67 17.68 24.64
C ASP A 48 -4.90 16.19 24.32
N PHE A 49 -5.28 15.85 23.10
CA PHE A 49 -5.43 14.49 22.61
C PHE A 49 -4.07 13.83 22.39
N LEU A 50 -3.19 14.54 21.69
CA LEU A 50 -1.83 14.13 21.36
C LEU A 50 -0.96 14.12 22.62
N ASN A 51 -1.16 15.09 23.53
CA ASN A 51 -0.41 15.21 24.78
C ASN A 51 -0.99 14.40 25.96
N ASN A 52 -2.32 14.19 26.06
CA ASN A 52 -2.96 13.59 27.24
C ASN A 52 -3.83 12.33 26.97
N ILE A 53 -4.13 11.96 25.72
CA ILE A 53 -4.93 10.75 25.40
C ILE A 53 -4.04 9.72 24.69
N LYS A 54 -4.29 8.42 24.97
CA LYS A 54 -3.64 7.32 24.25
C LYS A 54 -3.87 7.51 22.74
N LYS A 55 -2.77 7.62 21.97
CA LYS A 55 -2.67 7.71 20.50
C LYS A 55 -3.75 6.92 19.73
N ASP A 56 -4.13 5.75 20.24
CA ASP A 56 -5.20 4.89 19.71
C ASP A 56 -6.57 5.56 19.58
N THR A 57 -6.94 6.44 20.51
CA THR A 57 -8.24 7.12 20.47
C THR A 57 -8.25 8.19 19.38
N ALA A 58 -7.11 8.81 19.08
CA ALA A 58 -6.96 9.85 18.07
C ALA A 58 -7.08 9.19 16.70
N LYS A 59 -6.38 8.05 16.59
CA LYS A 59 -6.48 7.15 15.46
C LYS A 59 -7.92 6.74 15.18
N LYS A 60 -8.68 6.34 16.21
CA LYS A 60 -10.10 5.98 16.08
C LYS A 60 -10.97 7.16 15.61
N TYR A 61 -10.77 8.35 16.15
CA TYR A 61 -11.54 9.54 15.77
C TYR A 61 -11.30 9.93 14.31
N ILE A 62 -10.04 10.06 13.91
CA ILE A 62 -9.64 10.36 12.53
C ILE A 62 -10.17 9.29 11.57
N THR A 63 -10.05 8.01 11.94
CA THR A 63 -10.59 6.89 11.16
C THR A 63 -12.10 7.00 10.97
N THR A 64 -12.83 7.43 12.01
CA THR A 64 -14.29 7.63 11.97
C THR A 64 -14.66 8.82 11.10
N LEU A 65 -14.01 9.97 11.31
CA LEU A 65 -14.24 11.20 10.55
C LEU A 65 -14.03 10.97 9.05
N PHE A 66 -12.90 10.37 8.69
CA PHE A 66 -12.60 10.06 7.30
C PHE A 66 -13.39 8.88 6.75
N GLY A 67 -13.85 7.96 7.61
CA GLY A 67 -14.77 6.89 7.19
C GLY A 67 -16.09 7.45 6.66
N ASN A 68 -16.61 8.50 7.28
CA ASN A 68 -17.90 9.07 6.90
C ASN A 68 -17.83 9.91 5.63
N ILE A 69 -16.74 10.65 5.42
CA ILE A 69 -16.67 11.63 4.34
C ILE A 69 -15.82 11.15 3.16
N SER A 70 -14.78 10.34 3.43
CA SER A 70 -13.82 9.80 2.47
C SER A 70 -13.20 10.91 1.59
N PRO A 71 -12.31 11.76 2.16
CA PRO A 71 -11.62 12.78 1.39
C PRO A 71 -10.72 12.17 0.31
N ASP A 72 -10.63 12.87 -0.82
CA ASP A 72 -9.69 12.58 -1.90
C ASP A 72 -8.30 13.14 -1.56
N ILE A 73 -8.24 14.26 -0.83
CA ILE A 73 -7.00 14.89 -0.36
C ILE A 73 -7.23 15.66 0.95
N ILE A 74 -6.20 15.72 1.81
CA ILE A 74 -6.18 16.51 3.05
C ILE A 74 -5.16 17.65 2.91
N LEU A 75 -5.58 18.88 3.06
CA LEU A 75 -4.72 20.04 3.22
C LEU A 75 -4.45 20.24 4.72
N ILE A 76 -3.18 20.37 5.11
CA ILE A 76 -2.77 20.52 6.51
C ILE A 76 -1.97 21.80 6.64
N ASP A 77 -2.40 22.77 7.46
CA ASP A 77 -1.51 23.84 7.88
C ASP A 77 -0.47 23.27 8.86
N LEU A 78 0.81 23.44 8.55
CA LEU A 78 1.93 23.05 9.40
C LEU A 78 1.98 23.86 10.71
N VAL A 79 1.46 25.09 10.69
CA VAL A 79 1.52 26.06 11.79
C VAL A 79 0.12 26.25 12.36
N LEU A 80 -0.30 25.31 13.20
CA LEU A 80 -1.64 25.30 13.81
C LEU A 80 -1.81 26.27 14.99
N ARG A 81 -0.99 27.34 15.07
CA ARG A 81 -1.07 28.49 16.02
C ARG A 81 0.11 29.46 15.85
N SER A 82 0.04 30.63 16.49
CA SER A 82 1.04 31.71 16.46
C SER A 82 2.23 31.61 17.46
N SER A 83 2.67 30.41 17.85
CA SER A 83 3.80 30.17 18.77
C SER A 83 4.83 29.20 18.18
N SER A 84 6.08 29.30 18.61
CA SER A 84 7.22 28.53 18.07
C SER A 84 7.13 27.00 18.26
N ASP A 85 6.32 26.51 19.22
CA ASP A 85 6.14 25.07 19.49
C ASP A 85 5.24 24.33 18.48
N ASN A 86 4.64 25.03 17.51
CA ASN A 86 3.46 24.53 16.80
C ASN A 86 3.74 23.72 15.53
N ILE A 87 4.97 23.77 15.00
CA ILE A 87 5.39 22.92 13.88
C ILE A 87 5.35 21.45 14.29
N LYS A 88 5.62 21.16 15.57
CA LYS A 88 5.58 19.80 16.12
C LYS A 88 4.17 19.20 16.04
N ASP A 89 3.15 19.99 16.34
CA ASP A 89 1.74 19.55 16.28
C ASP A 89 1.33 19.21 14.84
N GLY A 90 1.70 20.05 13.86
CA GLY A 90 1.46 19.77 12.44
C GLY A 90 2.17 18.50 11.94
N ILE A 91 3.42 18.28 12.36
CA ILE A 91 4.19 17.06 12.06
C ILE A 91 3.56 15.83 12.75
N GLU A 92 3.06 15.98 13.97
CA GLU A 92 2.44 14.87 14.70
C GLU A 92 1.10 14.47 14.08
N ILE A 93 0.29 15.44 13.65
CA ILE A 93 -0.92 15.18 12.86
C ILE A 93 -0.56 14.49 11.55
N ARG A 94 0.46 14.96 10.81
CA ARG A 94 0.98 14.28 9.61
C ARG A 94 1.32 12.82 9.92
N ASN A 95 2.09 12.55 10.97
CA ASN A 95 2.46 11.18 11.35
C ASN A 95 1.24 10.33 11.74
N LEU A 96 0.26 10.91 12.43
CA LEU A 96 -0.98 10.24 12.77
C LEU A 96 -1.83 9.94 11.52
N LEU A 97 -1.84 10.84 10.54
CA LEU A 97 -2.50 10.63 9.24
C LEU A 97 -1.84 9.48 8.48
N LEU A 98 -0.50 9.45 8.43
CA LEU A 98 0.28 8.32 7.87
C LEU A 98 -0.10 6.98 8.51
N GLU A 99 -0.45 6.97 9.80
CA GLU A 99 -0.81 5.75 10.54
C GLU A 99 -2.30 5.35 10.46
N THR A 100 -3.21 6.30 10.20
CA THR A 100 -4.67 6.12 10.32
C THR A 100 -5.31 5.66 9.03
N LYS A 101 -5.02 6.36 7.93
CA LYS A 101 -5.46 6.01 6.58
C LYS A 101 -4.52 6.70 5.60
N LYS A 102 -4.16 5.97 4.54
CA LYS A 102 -3.30 6.41 3.43
C LYS A 102 -4.03 7.40 2.52
N ILE A 103 -4.61 8.44 3.11
CA ILE A 103 -5.23 9.52 2.38
C ILE A 103 -4.11 10.47 1.96
N PRO A 104 -4.07 10.88 0.70
CA PRO A 104 -3.13 11.87 0.22
C PRO A 104 -3.27 13.16 1.01
N TYR A 105 -2.15 13.81 1.33
CA TYR A 105 -2.18 15.11 1.96
C TYR A 105 -1.19 16.07 1.31
N ILE A 106 -1.50 17.35 1.42
CA ILE A 106 -0.61 18.47 1.09
C ILE A 106 -0.47 19.28 2.38
N ILE A 107 0.76 19.41 2.85
CA ILE A 107 1.06 20.31 3.96
C ILE A 107 1.29 21.71 3.38
N PHE A 108 0.54 22.71 3.81
CA PHE A 108 0.76 24.12 3.51
C PHE A 108 1.11 24.88 4.79
N THR A 109 1.45 26.17 4.69
CA THR A 109 1.51 27.04 5.87
C THR A 109 1.05 28.44 5.52
N VAL A 110 0.29 29.08 6.42
CA VAL A 110 -0.11 30.47 6.26
C VAL A 110 0.58 31.31 7.33
N ALA A 111 1.49 32.18 6.94
CA ALA A 111 2.03 33.16 7.87
C ALA A 111 0.93 34.18 8.23
N GLN A 112 0.97 34.74 9.43
CA GLN A 112 -0.10 35.64 9.88
C GLN A 112 -0.27 36.84 8.93
N ASN A 113 -1.47 36.97 8.38
CA ASN A 113 -1.98 38.04 7.50
C ASN A 113 -1.60 37.98 6.02
N ASN A 114 -0.65 37.13 5.61
CA ASN A 114 -0.39 36.83 4.21
C ASN A 114 -0.04 35.36 4.05
N LEU A 115 -0.57 34.75 2.99
CA LEU A 115 -0.02 33.52 2.47
C LEU A 115 1.41 33.93 2.04
N ASP A 116 2.43 33.70 2.87
CA ASP A 116 3.81 34.12 2.54
C ASP A 116 4.64 32.93 2.03
N SER A 117 4.25 31.69 2.37
CA SER A 117 4.90 30.51 1.82
C SER A 117 3.99 29.29 1.83
N ILE A 118 3.66 28.71 0.67
CA ILE A 118 3.11 27.36 0.62
C ILE A 118 4.25 26.37 0.40
N ARG A 119 4.46 25.53 1.40
CA ARG A 119 5.25 24.30 1.31
C ARG A 119 4.37 23.23 0.66
N PHE A 120 4.95 22.26 -0.03
CA PHE A 120 4.21 21.13 -0.56
C PHE A 120 4.99 19.89 -0.14
N ASP A 121 4.44 19.13 0.80
CA ASP A 121 4.90 17.79 1.12
C ASP A 121 3.93 16.80 0.49
N TYR A 122 4.46 15.86 -0.27
CA TYR A 122 3.70 14.76 -0.86
C TYR A 122 4.06 13.48 -0.15
N ASN A 123 3.06 12.62 0.00
CA ASN A 123 3.17 11.30 0.61
C ASN A 123 4.06 10.29 -0.16
N ILE A 124 4.94 10.78 -1.06
CA ILE A 124 5.81 10.00 -1.95
C ILE A 124 7.30 10.18 -1.56
N THR A 125 7.66 11.10 -0.65
CA THR A 125 9.07 11.39 -0.32
C THR A 125 9.43 10.97 1.12
N PRO A 126 10.55 10.25 1.35
CA PRO A 126 10.98 9.85 2.69
C PRO A 126 11.25 11.04 3.63
N PRO A 127 10.97 10.93 4.96
CA PRO A 127 10.98 12.04 5.93
C PRO A 127 12.33 12.76 6.08
N ASN A 128 13.42 12.09 5.75
CA ASN A 128 14.76 12.44 6.22
C ASN A 128 15.47 13.46 5.31
N GLN A 129 14.95 13.72 4.11
CA GLN A 129 15.60 14.60 3.14
C GLN A 129 15.10 16.06 3.17
N ILE A 130 14.09 16.36 3.98
CA ILE A 130 13.30 17.60 3.84
C ILE A 130 13.68 18.66 4.89
N ILE A 131 14.09 18.25 6.10
CA ILE A 131 14.19 19.17 7.26
C ILE A 131 15.37 20.15 7.15
N SER A 132 16.49 19.79 6.49
CA SER A 132 17.70 20.62 6.50
C SER A 132 17.79 21.66 5.36
N LYS A 133 16.99 21.54 4.30
CA LYS A 133 17.25 22.27 3.05
C LYS A 133 16.45 23.57 2.86
N TYR A 134 15.39 23.82 3.65
CA TYR A 134 14.39 24.85 3.30
C TYR A 134 13.93 25.75 4.46
N PHE A 135 14.57 25.70 5.64
CA PHE A 135 14.23 26.55 6.78
C PHE A 135 15.09 27.83 6.91
N ASN A 136 16.04 28.08 6.00
CA ASN A 136 17.09 29.09 6.20
C ASN A 136 17.11 30.29 5.25
N ASN A 137 16.10 30.52 4.41
CA ASN A 137 16.13 31.68 3.49
C ASN A 137 14.95 32.62 3.72
N ASP A 138 15.26 33.92 3.77
CA ASP A 138 14.33 35.05 3.76
C ASP A 138 13.30 34.87 2.62
N ILE A 139 12.03 34.71 2.99
CA ILE A 139 10.93 34.53 2.04
C ILE A 139 10.27 35.89 1.82
N GLU A 140 10.40 36.44 0.62
CA GLU A 140 9.63 37.61 0.22
C GLU A 140 8.12 37.30 0.22
N PRO A 141 7.26 38.23 0.67
CA PRO A 141 5.82 38.03 0.69
C PRO A 141 5.30 37.84 -0.73
N LEU A 142 4.81 36.63 -1.02
CA LEU A 142 4.20 36.31 -2.30
C LEU A 142 2.77 36.85 -2.36
N SER A 143 2.33 37.25 -3.55
CA SER A 143 0.93 37.68 -3.70
C SER A 143 -0.02 36.52 -3.42
N ASN A 144 -1.16 36.88 -2.82
CA ASN A 144 -2.26 35.97 -2.55
C ASN A 144 -2.71 35.15 -3.78
N GLU A 145 -2.74 35.79 -4.95
CA GLU A 145 -3.06 35.14 -6.22
C GLU A 145 -2.00 34.11 -6.64
N TYR A 146 -0.72 34.39 -6.42
CA TYR A 146 0.37 33.48 -6.78
C TYR A 146 0.27 32.17 -5.98
N LEU A 147 0.00 32.26 -4.69
CA LEU A 147 -0.08 31.09 -3.83
C LEU A 147 -1.33 30.26 -4.06
N GLU A 148 -2.46 30.90 -4.34
CA GLU A 148 -3.67 30.22 -4.82
C GLU A 148 -3.41 29.45 -6.13
N LYS A 149 -2.72 30.08 -7.10
CA LYS A 149 -2.30 29.39 -8.34
C LYS A 149 -1.37 28.21 -8.06
N LYS A 150 -0.42 28.36 -7.14
CA LYS A 150 0.53 27.32 -6.77
C LYS A 150 -0.16 26.14 -6.07
N LEU A 151 -1.09 26.40 -5.14
CA LEU A 151 -1.92 25.39 -4.49
C LEU A 151 -2.71 24.59 -5.52
N LEU A 152 -3.39 25.30 -6.43
CA LEU A 152 -4.18 24.67 -7.48
C LEU A 152 -3.31 23.85 -8.45
N TYR A 153 -2.12 24.34 -8.81
CA TYR A 153 -1.16 23.59 -9.63
C TYR A 153 -0.85 22.24 -9.00
N HIS A 154 -0.49 22.22 -7.71
CA HIS A 154 -0.09 21.00 -7.02
C HIS A 154 -1.26 20.04 -6.74
N ILE A 155 -2.46 20.57 -6.47
CA ILE A 155 -3.67 19.74 -6.39
C ILE A 155 -3.95 19.08 -7.76
N ASN A 156 -3.87 19.83 -8.85
CA ASN A 156 -4.11 19.30 -10.19
C ASN A 156 -3.02 18.33 -10.65
N GLU A 157 -1.76 18.61 -10.33
CA GLU A 157 -0.61 17.73 -10.57
C GLU A 157 -0.82 16.38 -9.85
N TYR A 158 -1.20 16.42 -8.57
CA TYR A 158 -1.57 15.23 -7.80
C TYR A 158 -2.69 14.44 -8.50
N PHE A 159 -3.82 15.06 -8.84
CA PHE A 159 -4.92 14.33 -9.49
C PHE A 159 -4.54 13.78 -10.87
N THR A 160 -3.72 14.51 -11.62
CA THR A 160 -3.23 14.08 -12.94
C THR A 160 -2.35 12.84 -12.82
N GLU A 161 -1.38 12.85 -11.91
CA GLU A 161 -0.48 11.71 -11.70
C GLU A 161 -1.23 10.49 -11.17
N ASN A 162 -2.18 10.66 -10.24
CA ASN A 162 -2.98 9.53 -9.78
C ASN A 162 -3.87 8.95 -10.87
N THR A 163 -4.44 9.79 -11.73
CA THR A 163 -5.22 9.32 -12.89
C THR A 163 -4.36 8.43 -13.78
N LYS A 164 -3.13 8.84 -14.11
CA LYS A 164 -2.18 8.03 -14.90
C LYS A 164 -1.83 6.70 -14.20
N ILE A 165 -1.62 6.71 -12.89
CA ILE A 165 -1.32 5.50 -12.11
C ILE A 165 -2.52 4.53 -12.14
N VAL A 166 -3.73 5.03 -11.95
CA VAL A 166 -4.98 4.26 -12.00
C VAL A 166 -5.18 3.65 -13.39
N GLU A 167 -5.01 4.43 -14.45
CA GLU A 167 -5.13 3.97 -15.84
C GLU A 167 -4.11 2.88 -16.15
N LYS A 168 -2.84 3.10 -15.77
CA LYS A 168 -1.78 2.11 -15.95
C LYS A 168 -2.11 0.82 -15.21
N PHE A 169 -2.54 0.90 -13.96
CA PHE A 169 -2.88 -0.29 -13.16
C PHE A 169 -4.11 -1.02 -13.70
N SER A 170 -5.13 -0.29 -14.17
CA SER A 170 -6.29 -0.87 -14.84
C SER A 170 -5.89 -1.63 -16.11
N LYS A 171 -4.99 -1.07 -16.92
CA LYS A 171 -4.46 -1.75 -18.11
C LYS A 171 -3.76 -3.06 -17.75
N ILE A 172 -2.92 -3.05 -16.71
CA ILE A 172 -2.23 -4.26 -16.21
C ILE A 172 -3.24 -5.32 -15.75
N ILE A 173 -4.28 -4.93 -15.01
CA ILE A 173 -5.34 -5.86 -14.57
C ILE A 173 -6.06 -6.49 -15.77
N ASN A 174 -6.38 -5.69 -16.79
CA ASN A 174 -7.05 -6.20 -17.99
C ASN A 174 -6.15 -7.15 -18.79
N GLN A 175 -4.85 -6.84 -18.88
CA GLN A 175 -3.87 -7.72 -19.51
C GLN A 175 -3.72 -9.04 -18.73
N TYR A 176 -3.64 -8.97 -17.40
CA TYR A 176 -3.62 -10.14 -16.54
C TYR A 176 -4.86 -11.02 -16.71
N GLU A 177 -6.04 -10.41 -16.68
CA GLU A 177 -7.32 -11.10 -16.87
C GLU A 177 -7.40 -11.77 -18.24
N ALA A 178 -6.93 -11.11 -19.29
CA ALA A 178 -6.83 -11.72 -20.62
C ALA A 178 -5.86 -12.92 -20.61
N LEU A 179 -4.71 -12.79 -19.96
CA LEU A 179 -3.67 -13.82 -19.91
C LEU A 179 -4.16 -15.08 -19.18
N ILE A 180 -4.82 -14.95 -18.01
CA ILE A 180 -5.33 -16.11 -17.25
C ILE A 180 -6.59 -16.75 -17.84
N ASN A 181 -7.21 -16.14 -18.85
CA ASN A 181 -8.39 -16.67 -19.54
C ASN A 181 -8.04 -17.42 -20.82
N LYS A 182 -6.81 -17.28 -21.29
CA LYS A 182 -6.28 -18.07 -22.37
C LYS A 182 -5.59 -19.31 -21.81
N ASP A 183 -5.43 -20.33 -22.65
CA ASP A 183 -4.62 -21.52 -22.34
C ASP A 183 -3.14 -21.22 -22.58
N GLU A 184 -2.65 -20.13 -21.97
CA GLU A 184 -1.28 -19.65 -22.16
C GLU A 184 -0.31 -20.51 -21.36
N LYS A 185 0.95 -20.51 -21.80
CA LYS A 185 2.02 -21.23 -21.14
C LYS A 185 2.35 -20.55 -19.81
N GLU A 186 2.65 -21.37 -18.82
CA GLU A 186 3.13 -20.96 -17.48
C GLU A 186 4.23 -19.90 -17.54
N VAL A 187 5.19 -20.05 -18.46
CA VAL A 187 6.28 -19.10 -18.70
C VAL A 187 5.79 -17.68 -19.01
N GLU A 188 4.70 -17.52 -19.78
CA GLU A 188 4.20 -16.19 -20.11
C GLU A 188 3.57 -15.51 -18.89
N LEU A 189 2.90 -16.29 -18.03
CA LEU A 189 2.36 -15.81 -16.77
C LEU A 189 3.45 -15.45 -15.78
N GLN A 190 4.50 -16.27 -15.71
CA GLN A 190 5.68 -15.96 -14.92
C GLN A 190 6.29 -14.63 -15.36
N LEU A 191 6.64 -14.47 -16.65
CA LEU A 191 7.21 -13.23 -17.17
C LEU A 191 6.31 -12.02 -16.90
N PHE A 192 4.99 -12.19 -17.04
CA PHE A 192 4.04 -11.12 -16.78
C PHE A 192 3.99 -10.72 -15.29
N LEU A 193 3.99 -11.70 -14.38
CA LEU A 193 4.04 -11.45 -12.94
C LEU A 193 5.38 -10.85 -12.50
N GLU A 194 6.47 -11.20 -13.19
CA GLU A 194 7.79 -10.62 -12.99
C GLU A 194 7.84 -9.14 -13.40
N GLU A 195 7.24 -8.79 -14.53
CA GLU A 195 7.13 -7.39 -14.98
C GLU A 195 6.15 -6.56 -14.14
N HIS A 196 5.22 -7.23 -13.44
CA HIS A 196 4.12 -6.59 -12.71
C HIS A 196 3.95 -7.10 -11.27
N PRO A 197 4.99 -7.01 -10.42
CA PRO A 197 4.97 -7.55 -9.06
C PRO A 197 3.89 -6.91 -8.17
N GLN A 198 3.40 -5.70 -8.51
CA GLN A 198 2.30 -5.04 -7.81
C GLN A 198 0.98 -5.86 -7.80
N LEU A 199 0.80 -6.82 -8.71
CA LEU A 199 -0.39 -7.69 -8.71
C LEU A 199 -0.40 -8.65 -7.52
N ILE A 200 0.78 -9.13 -7.15
CA ILE A 200 0.98 -10.13 -6.11
C ILE A 200 1.51 -9.49 -4.81
N GLY A 201 2.10 -8.28 -4.90
CA GLY A 201 2.70 -7.49 -3.82
C GLY A 201 1.90 -7.46 -2.51
N ASP A 202 0.60 -7.20 -2.60
CA ASP A 202 -0.26 -7.06 -1.42
C ASP A 202 -0.43 -8.37 -0.62
N TYR A 203 -0.07 -9.53 -1.18
CA TYR A 203 -0.04 -10.82 -0.49
C TYR A 203 1.27 -11.06 0.28
N PHE A 204 2.25 -10.19 0.07
CA PHE A 204 3.60 -10.34 0.59
C PHE A 204 3.88 -9.34 1.69
N THR A 205 3.50 -8.10 1.45
CA THR A 205 3.71 -7.04 2.41
C THR A 205 2.47 -6.77 3.24
N LYS A 206 2.64 -6.67 4.56
CA LYS A 206 1.61 -6.09 5.45
C LYS A 206 1.40 -4.60 5.15
N ASN A 207 2.40 -3.96 4.52
CA ASN A 207 2.32 -2.58 4.08
C ASN A 207 1.82 -2.52 2.64
N LYS A 208 0.52 -2.29 2.45
CA LYS A 208 -0.16 -2.20 1.13
C LYS A 208 0.42 -1.20 0.10
N ASP A 209 1.36 -0.34 0.50
CA ASP A 209 1.99 0.65 -0.40
C ASP A 209 3.45 0.31 -0.70
N TYR A 210 4.02 -0.67 0.01
CA TYR A 210 5.32 -1.19 -0.36
C TYR A 210 5.13 -2.07 -1.59
N ILE A 211 5.82 -1.74 -2.67
CA ILE A 211 5.98 -2.67 -3.78
C ILE A 211 7.19 -3.52 -3.38
N PRO A 212 7.01 -4.82 -3.08
CA PRO A 212 8.14 -5.67 -2.77
C PRO A 212 9.19 -5.55 -3.85
N GLN A 213 10.47 -5.51 -3.46
CA GLN A 213 11.52 -5.65 -4.44
C GLN A 213 11.47 -7.09 -4.95
N LEU A 214 10.97 -7.24 -6.17
CA LEU A 214 11.07 -8.49 -6.89
C LEU A 214 12.51 -8.64 -7.33
N HIS A 215 13.18 -9.65 -6.80
CA HIS A 215 14.48 -10.05 -7.31
C HIS A 215 14.29 -11.38 -8.00
N ILE A 216 14.44 -11.41 -9.31
CA ILE A 216 14.50 -12.66 -10.06
C ILE A 216 15.83 -13.29 -9.67
N LEU A 217 15.80 -14.13 -8.65
CA LEU A 217 16.87 -15.08 -8.46
C LEU A 217 16.71 -16.11 -9.57
N ASN A 218 17.59 -16.06 -10.56
CA ASN A 218 17.86 -17.21 -11.40
C ASN A 218 18.25 -18.34 -10.45
N SER A 219 17.26 -19.14 -10.11
CA SER A 219 17.21 -20.01 -8.94
C SER A 219 18.15 -21.21 -9.04
N LYS A 220 18.88 -21.33 -10.15
CA LYS A 220 19.97 -22.28 -10.39
C LYS A 220 21.13 -22.24 -9.37
N GLN A 221 21.13 -21.38 -8.35
CA GLN A 221 22.27 -21.22 -7.44
C GLN A 221 21.99 -21.32 -5.93
N LEU A 222 20.74 -21.27 -5.48
CA LEU A 222 20.43 -21.21 -4.04
C LEU A 222 20.67 -22.56 -3.33
N VAL A 223 20.14 -23.64 -3.89
CA VAL A 223 20.43 -25.02 -3.53
C VAL A 223 20.59 -25.78 -4.84
N LYS A 224 21.56 -26.70 -4.91
CA LYS A 224 22.15 -27.25 -6.15
C LYS A 224 21.13 -27.82 -7.16
N ASP A 225 19.90 -28.10 -6.73
CA ASP A 225 18.89 -28.82 -7.50
C ASP A 225 17.48 -28.16 -7.52
N TYR A 226 17.29 -26.95 -6.97
CA TYR A 226 15.94 -26.34 -6.91
C TYR A 226 15.88 -24.99 -7.59
N ILE A 227 14.98 -24.89 -8.56
CA ILE A 227 14.70 -23.69 -9.34
C ILE A 227 13.30 -23.25 -8.94
N SER A 228 13.17 -22.25 -8.07
CA SER A 228 11.90 -21.54 -7.91
C SER A 228 11.64 -20.66 -9.12
N ASP A 229 10.39 -20.45 -9.49
CA ASP A 229 10.05 -19.53 -10.58
C ASP A 229 10.51 -18.11 -10.26
N PHE A 230 10.28 -17.64 -9.04
CA PHE A 230 10.86 -16.39 -8.56
C PHE A 230 10.95 -16.31 -7.03
N VAL A 231 11.73 -15.34 -6.54
CA VAL A 231 11.91 -15.04 -5.12
C VAL A 231 11.54 -13.59 -4.84
N LEU A 232 10.80 -13.37 -3.77
CA LEU A 232 10.37 -12.04 -3.34
C LEU A 232 11.06 -11.65 -2.05
N PHE A 233 11.45 -10.38 -1.97
CA PHE A 233 12.03 -9.77 -0.78
C PHE A 233 11.08 -8.68 -0.26
N ASP A 234 10.59 -8.85 0.97
CA ASP A 234 9.78 -7.86 1.69
C ASP A 234 10.62 -7.28 2.83
N GLU A 235 11.13 -6.06 2.66
CA GLU A 235 11.87 -5.37 3.72
C GLU A 235 10.92 -4.94 4.84
N ARG A 236 11.23 -5.36 6.07
CA ARG A 236 10.52 -4.98 7.29
C ARG A 236 11.50 -4.34 8.26
N ASP A 237 10.96 -3.58 9.22
CA ASP A 237 11.76 -3.00 10.31
C ASP A 237 12.57 -4.06 11.06
N SER A 238 12.07 -5.30 11.10
CA SER A 238 12.68 -6.44 11.80
C SER A 238 13.61 -7.29 10.94
N GLY A 239 13.83 -6.92 9.66
CA GLY A 239 14.65 -7.63 8.68
C GLY A 239 13.90 -7.92 7.38
N VAL A 240 14.50 -8.71 6.49
CA VAL A 240 13.91 -9.02 5.17
C VAL A 240 13.19 -10.38 5.22
N GLU A 241 11.90 -10.39 4.88
CA GLU A 241 11.16 -11.63 4.64
C GLU A 241 11.39 -12.10 3.20
N ILE A 242 11.62 -13.40 3.03
CA ILE A 242 11.92 -14.05 1.76
C ILE A 242 10.78 -14.99 1.44
N LYS A 243 10.29 -14.91 0.21
CA LYS A 243 9.24 -15.80 -0.27
C LYS A 243 9.62 -16.46 -1.58
N PHE A 244 9.69 -17.78 -1.55
CA PHE A 244 9.86 -18.62 -2.74
C PHE A 244 8.50 -18.85 -3.37
N VAL A 245 8.39 -18.63 -4.67
CA VAL A 245 7.12 -18.79 -5.40
C VAL A 245 7.26 -19.86 -6.47
N GLU A 246 6.27 -20.75 -6.48
CA GLU A 246 5.99 -21.71 -7.55
C GLU A 246 4.69 -21.28 -8.24
N ILE A 247 4.70 -21.27 -9.57
CA ILE A 247 3.59 -20.97 -10.44
C ILE A 247 3.22 -22.25 -11.21
N GLU A 248 1.93 -22.53 -11.24
CA GLU A 248 1.35 -23.54 -12.13
C GLU A 248 0.38 -22.87 -13.09
N LYS A 249 0.11 -23.50 -14.23
CA LYS A 249 -0.88 -23.03 -15.23
C LYS A 249 -2.27 -22.69 -14.62
N PRO A 250 -3.00 -21.67 -15.11
CA PRO A 250 -4.32 -21.29 -14.58
C PRO A 250 -5.41 -22.35 -14.72
N ASN A 251 -5.27 -23.25 -15.68
CA ASN A 251 -6.20 -24.35 -15.95
C ASN A 251 -5.83 -25.65 -15.24
N ILE A 252 -4.80 -25.66 -14.38
CA ILE A 252 -4.49 -26.83 -13.55
C ILE A 252 -5.73 -27.19 -12.72
N LYS A 253 -6.10 -28.47 -12.78
CA LYS A 253 -7.20 -28.98 -11.97
C LYS A 253 -6.72 -29.02 -10.52
N LEU A 254 -7.41 -28.31 -9.63
CA LEU A 254 -7.13 -28.34 -8.19
C LEU A 254 -7.73 -29.60 -7.54
N PHE A 255 -8.93 -29.99 -8.00
CA PHE A 255 -9.70 -31.10 -7.46
C PHE A 255 -10.08 -32.10 -8.56
N LYS A 256 -10.27 -33.35 -8.15
CA LYS A 256 -10.91 -34.42 -8.91
C LYS A 256 -12.43 -34.35 -8.74
N SER A 257 -13.15 -35.14 -9.53
CA SER A 257 -14.62 -35.24 -9.45
C SER A 257 -15.15 -35.80 -8.13
N ASN A 258 -14.32 -36.51 -7.36
CA ASN A 258 -14.64 -37.04 -6.03
C ASN A 258 -14.20 -36.08 -4.90
N ASP A 259 -13.97 -34.82 -5.22
CA ASP A 259 -13.43 -33.78 -4.34
C ASP A 259 -12.02 -34.03 -3.78
N ASP A 260 -11.30 -35.09 -4.15
CA ASP A 260 -9.89 -35.22 -3.76
C ASP A 260 -9.01 -34.25 -4.53
N PHE A 261 -7.84 -33.91 -3.99
CA PHE A 261 -6.87 -33.09 -4.73
C PHE A 261 -6.38 -33.82 -5.99
N HIS A 262 -6.26 -33.06 -7.08
CA HIS A 262 -5.73 -33.58 -8.33
C HIS A 262 -4.24 -33.92 -8.18
N HIS A 263 -3.75 -34.88 -8.98
CA HIS A 263 -2.37 -35.34 -8.87
C HIS A 263 -1.35 -34.27 -9.27
N GLU A 264 -1.62 -33.49 -10.32
CA GLU A 264 -0.79 -32.34 -10.72
C GLU A 264 -0.68 -31.33 -9.57
N PHE A 265 -1.81 -30.92 -8.98
CA PHE A 265 -1.81 -30.00 -7.84
C PHE A 265 -1.06 -30.55 -6.62
N ASN A 266 -1.24 -31.83 -6.30
CA ASN A 266 -0.48 -32.48 -5.22
C ASN A 266 1.02 -32.51 -5.52
N HIS A 267 1.42 -32.63 -6.79
CA HIS A 267 2.82 -32.59 -7.19
C HIS A 267 3.44 -31.24 -6.83
N SER A 268 2.82 -30.13 -7.20
CA SER A 268 3.29 -28.77 -6.90
C SER A 268 3.34 -28.50 -5.39
N VAL A 269 2.33 -28.97 -4.64
CA VAL A 269 2.35 -28.89 -3.17
C VAL A 269 3.54 -29.66 -2.59
N ASN A 270 3.80 -30.87 -3.08
CA ASN A 270 4.93 -31.69 -2.63
C ASN A 270 6.28 -31.07 -3.01
N GLN A 271 6.38 -30.38 -4.15
CA GLN A 271 7.58 -29.63 -4.50
C GLN A 271 7.88 -28.53 -3.47
N LEU A 272 6.88 -27.74 -3.05
CA LEU A 272 7.08 -26.73 -2.00
C LEU A 272 7.48 -27.34 -0.64
N ILE A 273 6.87 -28.47 -0.28
CA ILE A 273 7.24 -29.20 0.94
C ILE A 273 8.70 -29.68 0.86
N HIS A 274 9.09 -30.18 -0.31
CA HIS A 274 10.43 -30.66 -0.56
C HIS A 274 11.45 -29.52 -0.50
N TRP A 275 11.18 -28.40 -1.18
CA TRP A 275 11.99 -27.19 -1.11
C TRP A 275 12.19 -26.76 0.34
N LYS A 276 11.12 -26.69 1.11
CA LYS A 276 11.19 -26.35 2.54
C LYS A 276 12.12 -27.29 3.31
N SER A 277 11.97 -28.59 3.12
CA SER A 277 12.82 -29.60 3.78
C SER A 277 14.30 -29.40 3.43
N GLU A 278 14.60 -29.19 2.15
CA GLU A 278 15.96 -29.05 1.65
C GLU A 278 16.61 -27.74 2.06
N LEU A 279 15.86 -26.63 2.00
CA LEU A 279 16.31 -25.31 2.41
C LEU A 279 16.65 -25.26 3.91
N PHE A 280 15.92 -26.01 4.75
CA PHE A 280 16.18 -26.10 6.18
C PHE A 280 17.12 -27.24 6.60
N ALA A 281 17.63 -28.03 5.65
CA ALA A 281 18.68 -28.98 5.96
C ALA A 281 19.97 -28.23 6.34
N ALA A 282 20.58 -28.60 7.48
CA ALA A 282 21.65 -27.81 8.13
C ALA A 282 22.78 -27.34 7.20
N HIS A 283 23.20 -28.16 6.25
CA HIS A 283 24.25 -27.83 5.26
C HIS A 283 23.85 -26.79 4.20
N ASN A 284 22.55 -26.60 3.94
CA ASN A 284 22.05 -25.67 2.92
C ASN A 284 21.76 -24.29 3.50
N VAL A 285 21.47 -24.20 4.80
CA VAL A 285 21.19 -22.94 5.51
C VAL A 285 22.35 -21.94 5.35
N THR A 286 23.58 -22.36 5.64
CA THR A 286 24.77 -21.50 5.55
C THR A 286 25.00 -20.99 4.11
N ARG A 287 24.83 -21.87 3.13
CA ARG A 287 24.97 -21.51 1.71
C ARG A 287 23.90 -20.52 1.30
N MET A 288 22.66 -20.75 1.68
CA MET A 288 21.56 -19.86 1.35
C MET A 288 21.73 -18.50 2.02
N GLU A 289 22.08 -18.45 3.30
CA GLU A 289 22.37 -17.19 4.00
C GLU A 289 23.50 -16.43 3.28
N PHE A 290 24.54 -17.12 2.83
CA PHE A 290 25.61 -16.51 2.05
C PHE A 290 25.12 -15.93 0.73
N GLU A 291 24.39 -16.70 -0.09
CA GLU A 291 23.86 -16.21 -1.37
C GLU A 291 22.86 -15.06 -1.20
N LEU A 292 22.02 -15.15 -0.18
CA LEU A 292 21.06 -14.09 0.14
C LEU A 292 21.77 -12.79 0.54
N LYS A 293 22.79 -12.87 1.40
CA LYS A 293 23.59 -11.69 1.80
C LYS A 293 24.35 -11.05 0.63
N ARG A 294 24.64 -11.79 -0.44
CA ARG A 294 25.23 -11.21 -1.67
C ARG A 294 24.25 -10.33 -2.44
N ILE A 295 22.95 -10.60 -2.31
CA ILE A 295 21.89 -9.81 -2.94
C ILE A 295 21.57 -8.58 -2.09
N ASN A 296 21.41 -8.79 -0.78
CA ASN A 296 21.11 -7.74 0.17
C ASN A 296 21.75 -8.08 1.53
N ASP A 297 22.73 -7.29 1.93
CA ASP A 297 23.52 -7.46 3.16
C ASP A 297 22.69 -7.29 4.45
N LYS A 298 21.49 -6.69 4.34
CA LYS A 298 20.52 -6.57 5.44
C LYS A 298 19.69 -7.83 5.64
N ILE A 299 19.81 -8.84 4.77
CA ILE A 299 19.08 -10.09 4.96
C ILE A 299 19.61 -10.80 6.20
N ILE A 300 18.71 -10.98 7.18
CA ILE A 300 18.94 -11.79 8.36
C ILE A 300 18.21 -13.11 8.13
N TYR A 301 18.96 -14.19 7.99
CA TYR A 301 18.38 -15.52 7.83
C TYR A 301 17.69 -15.95 9.12
N LYS A 302 16.37 -16.08 9.07
CA LYS A 302 15.54 -16.68 10.11
C LYS A 302 14.51 -17.57 9.44
N GLU A 303 14.30 -18.78 9.97
CA GLU A 303 13.30 -19.71 9.44
C GLU A 303 11.91 -19.05 9.34
N ASP A 304 11.54 -18.27 10.36
CA ASP A 304 10.24 -17.58 10.40
C ASP A 304 10.11 -16.45 9.37
N TYR A 305 11.21 -16.06 8.71
CA TYR A 305 11.23 -15.06 7.64
C TYR A 305 11.26 -15.72 6.26
N ILE A 306 11.24 -17.05 6.18
CA ILE A 306 11.23 -17.79 4.92
C ILE A 306 9.85 -18.42 4.76
N SER A 307 9.24 -18.15 3.62
CA SER A 307 7.94 -18.68 3.26
C SER A 307 7.88 -19.13 1.80
N PHE A 308 6.84 -19.90 1.51
CA PHE A 308 6.60 -20.53 0.23
C PHE A 308 5.19 -20.16 -0.24
N LEU A 309 5.04 -19.92 -1.52
CA LEU A 309 3.75 -19.64 -2.14
C LEU A 309 3.58 -20.51 -3.39
N LEU A 310 2.44 -21.19 -3.46
CA LEU A 310 1.95 -21.77 -4.70
C LEU A 310 0.92 -20.84 -5.34
N ILE A 311 1.13 -20.43 -6.59
CA ILE A 311 0.14 -19.75 -7.42
C ILE A 311 -0.37 -20.76 -8.45
N ALA A 312 -1.60 -21.26 -8.28
CA ALA A 312 -2.10 -22.30 -9.16
C ALA A 312 -3.61 -22.25 -9.33
N GLY A 313 -4.06 -22.54 -10.55
CA GLY A 313 -5.45 -22.79 -10.87
C GLY A 313 -6.38 -21.58 -10.74
N LYS A 314 -7.58 -21.75 -11.27
CA LYS A 314 -8.69 -20.81 -11.11
C LYS A 314 -9.80 -21.47 -10.31
N THR A 315 -10.31 -20.74 -9.34
CA THR A 315 -11.44 -21.16 -8.50
C THR A 315 -12.76 -21.19 -9.28
N ASN A 316 -12.90 -20.37 -10.33
CA ASN A 316 -14.12 -20.27 -11.14
C ASN A 316 -14.24 -21.33 -12.26
N ILE A 317 -13.20 -22.11 -12.56
CA ILE A 317 -13.21 -23.06 -13.70
C ILE A 317 -14.03 -24.32 -13.41
N LEU A 318 -14.46 -24.55 -12.18
CA LEU A 318 -14.85 -25.89 -11.77
C LEU A 318 -16.32 -26.06 -11.36
N ASN A 319 -17.08 -25.00 -11.04
CA ASN A 319 -18.55 -25.05 -10.98
C ASN A 319 -19.18 -23.66 -10.76
N PRO A 320 -20.27 -23.27 -11.47
CA PRO A 320 -21.03 -22.05 -11.16
C PRO A 320 -21.73 -22.06 -9.79
N ASP A 321 -21.76 -23.22 -9.11
CA ASP A 321 -22.42 -23.37 -7.82
C ASP A 321 -21.56 -22.81 -6.67
N LYS A 322 -21.95 -21.65 -6.14
CA LYS A 322 -21.21 -20.89 -5.10
C LYS A 322 -20.95 -21.68 -3.82
N ALA A 323 -21.76 -22.70 -3.53
CA ALA A 323 -21.58 -23.57 -2.37
C ALA A 323 -20.30 -24.42 -2.48
N ILE A 324 -19.97 -24.89 -3.69
CA ILE A 324 -18.79 -25.73 -3.95
C ILE A 324 -17.51 -24.90 -3.88
N ASP A 325 -17.51 -23.66 -4.42
CA ASP A 325 -16.37 -22.73 -4.30
C ASP A 325 -16.02 -22.45 -2.82
N THR A 326 -17.03 -22.28 -1.98
CA THR A 326 -16.83 -22.05 -0.53
C THR A 326 -16.21 -23.28 0.15
N LEU A 327 -16.70 -24.48 -0.16
CA LEU A 327 -16.18 -25.73 0.39
C LEU A 327 -14.71 -25.93 0.00
N TRP A 328 -14.38 -25.71 -1.27
CA TRP A 328 -13.03 -25.93 -1.78
C TRP A 328 -12.03 -24.90 -1.29
N LYS A 329 -12.42 -23.62 -1.20
CA LYS A 329 -11.62 -22.60 -0.50
C LYS A 329 -11.36 -22.98 0.94
N SER A 330 -12.36 -23.54 1.64
CA SER A 330 -12.17 -24.06 2.99
C SER A 330 -11.16 -25.21 3.02
N ARG A 331 -11.23 -26.17 2.09
CA ARG A 331 -10.30 -27.30 2.02
C ARG A 331 -8.87 -26.86 1.72
N LEU A 332 -8.66 -25.96 0.76
CA LEU A 332 -7.36 -25.36 0.48
C LEU A 332 -6.82 -24.64 1.72
N LYS A 333 -7.66 -23.84 2.39
CA LYS A 333 -7.28 -23.17 3.64
C LYS A 333 -6.86 -24.18 4.72
N THR A 334 -7.62 -25.26 4.90
CA THR A 334 -7.28 -26.34 5.86
C THR A 334 -5.94 -26.99 5.50
N LEU A 335 -5.75 -27.36 4.23
CA LEU A 335 -4.50 -27.97 3.76
C LEU A 335 -3.30 -27.06 4.05
N PHE A 336 -3.32 -25.81 3.60
CA PHE A 336 -2.19 -24.90 3.77
C PHE A 336 -2.01 -24.42 5.22
N SER A 337 -3.07 -24.41 6.04
CA SER A 337 -2.93 -24.13 7.48
C SER A 337 -2.15 -25.21 8.23
N SER A 338 -2.09 -26.43 7.69
CA SER A 338 -1.28 -27.52 8.25
C SER A 338 0.22 -27.36 7.96
N PHE A 339 0.58 -26.54 6.98
CA PHE A 339 1.97 -26.31 6.59
C PHE A 339 2.47 -24.96 7.12
N LYS A 340 3.39 -25.00 8.10
CA LYS A 340 4.08 -23.79 8.55
C LYS A 340 4.77 -23.10 7.36
N ASN A 341 4.49 -21.83 7.15
CA ASN A 341 5.10 -20.96 6.12
C ASN A 341 4.84 -21.37 4.66
N ILE A 342 3.85 -22.20 4.35
CA ILE A 342 3.43 -22.46 2.96
C ILE A 342 2.05 -21.85 2.75
N SER A 343 1.87 -21.13 1.66
CA SER A 343 0.63 -20.43 1.30
C SER A 343 0.20 -20.76 -0.12
N PHE A 344 -1.07 -20.48 -0.42
CA PHE A 344 -1.66 -20.72 -1.72
C PHE A 344 -2.46 -19.50 -2.19
N LEU A 345 -2.37 -19.23 -3.49
CA LEU A 345 -3.20 -18.26 -4.19
C LEU A 345 -3.68 -18.86 -5.50
N SER A 346 -4.95 -18.63 -5.82
CA SER A 346 -5.44 -18.82 -7.18
C SER A 346 -5.22 -17.56 -8.01
N TYR A 347 -5.25 -17.70 -9.34
CA TYR A 347 -5.23 -16.55 -10.25
C TYR A 347 -6.45 -15.64 -10.05
N ASP A 348 -7.60 -16.22 -9.66
CA ASP A 348 -8.80 -15.45 -9.34
C ASP A 348 -8.64 -14.63 -8.05
N ASP A 349 -7.90 -15.14 -7.07
CA ASP A 349 -7.61 -14.40 -5.83
C ASP A 349 -6.81 -13.13 -6.17
N ILE A 350 -5.75 -13.29 -6.96
CA ILE A 350 -4.92 -12.18 -7.46
C ILE A 350 -5.81 -11.17 -8.19
N LEU A 351 -6.57 -11.61 -9.20
CA LEU A 351 -7.45 -10.74 -9.98
C LEU A 351 -8.48 -10.00 -9.10
N SER A 352 -9.14 -10.73 -8.20
CA SER A 352 -10.15 -10.19 -7.28
C SER A 352 -9.56 -9.11 -6.37
N LYS A 353 -8.36 -9.35 -5.82
CA LYS A 353 -7.68 -8.39 -4.97
C LYS A 353 -7.19 -7.17 -5.75
N SER A 354 -6.62 -7.36 -6.93
CA SER A 354 -6.19 -6.25 -7.79
C SER A 354 -7.39 -5.39 -8.21
N LYS A 355 -8.54 -5.98 -8.56
CA LYS A 355 -9.79 -5.24 -8.84
C LYS A 355 -10.29 -4.47 -7.61
N LYS A 356 -10.26 -5.07 -6.42
CA LYS A 356 -10.59 -4.36 -5.17
C LYS A 356 -9.67 -3.17 -4.92
N ARG A 357 -8.36 -3.32 -5.18
CA ARG A 357 -7.39 -2.24 -5.08
C ARG A 357 -7.67 -1.14 -6.10
N LEU A 358 -7.90 -1.48 -7.37
CA LEU A 358 -8.27 -0.52 -8.40
C LEU A 358 -9.53 0.27 -8.01
N ASN A 359 -10.56 -0.42 -7.51
CA ASN A 359 -11.77 0.23 -7.00
C ASN A 359 -11.47 1.15 -5.81
N ALA A 360 -10.58 0.75 -4.89
CA ALA A 360 -10.15 1.62 -3.81
C ALA A 360 -9.43 2.87 -4.35
N MET A 361 -8.61 2.75 -5.40
CA MET A 361 -7.92 3.88 -6.03
C MET A 361 -8.87 4.80 -6.81
N LEU A 362 -9.93 4.25 -7.42
CA LEU A 362 -10.95 5.03 -8.13
C LEU A 362 -11.90 5.78 -7.19
N ASN A 363 -12.02 5.32 -5.93
CA ASN A 363 -12.81 5.95 -4.88
C ASN A 363 -12.00 6.98 -4.07
N ILE A 364 -10.76 7.27 -4.48
CA ILE A 364 -9.91 8.40 -4.09
C ILE A 364 -9.91 9.40 -5.26
#